data_AF-A0A4V6NET7-F1
#
_entry.id   AF-A0A4V6NET7-F1
#
_cell.length_a   1.000
_cell.length_b   1.000
_cell.length_c   1.000
_cell.angle_alpha   90.00
_cell.angle_beta   90.00
_cell.angle_gamma   90.00
#
_symmetry.space_group_name_H-M   'P 1'
#
loop_
_entity.id
_entity.type
_entity.pdbx_description
1 polymer ?
#
loop_
_entity_poly.entity_id
_entity_poly.type
_entity_poly.pdbx_seq_one_letter_code
_entity_poly.pdbx_strand_id
1 'polypeptide(L)'
;MHQLAVSAVSISEIYDRYLALVALRPAQAEGLGGRLLLVSGLDPVGVATVTAANVAGAATLAIESDPATARDAIRNGICDFSVNTLDEALRILKNEIRKRKPVAVCLLGMPQSILAEMAERGVQPDFAAIPPAVPGDLAATFFARGAQPFPPVAATLPLVCWSVAAQQPITLLQQLDKLAAASLSSSEAVRHRWLQLAPRYLGRARQHCVGMTDEEWAAFRALLKQSSGELAAGLTVTRNGETA
;
A
#
# COMPACT_ATOMS: atom_id res chain seq x y z
N MET A 1 -0.43 6.99 25.60
CA MET A 1 -1.43 7.36 24.56
C MET A 1 -0.68 7.72 23.29
N HIS A 2 -0.38 6.74 22.43
CA HIS A 2 0.13 7.00 21.09
C HIS A 2 -0.97 6.61 20.11
N GLN A 3 -1.59 7.64 19.54
CA GLN A 3 -2.60 7.53 18.51
C GLN A 3 -1.85 7.38 17.19
N LEU A 4 -1.67 6.15 16.70
CA LEU A 4 -1.13 5.90 15.36
C LEU A 4 -2.24 6.18 14.36
N ALA A 5 -2.45 7.46 14.09
CA ALA A 5 -3.23 7.87 12.94
C ALA A 5 -2.39 7.60 11.69
N VAL A 6 -3.05 7.07 10.65
CA VAL A 6 -2.53 6.98 9.27
C VAL A 6 -1.99 8.33 8.75
N SER A 7 -2.22 9.44 9.47
CA SER A 7 -1.58 10.74 9.26
C SER A 7 -0.05 10.77 9.44
N ALA A 8 0.59 9.71 9.94
CA ALA A 8 2.04 9.68 10.15
C ALA A 8 2.84 8.94 9.05
N VAL A 9 2.20 8.13 8.20
CA VAL A 9 2.89 7.39 7.14
C VAL A 9 2.92 8.23 5.87
N SER A 10 4.11 8.45 5.31
CA SER A 10 4.25 9.21 4.07
C SER A 10 3.74 8.43 2.87
N ILE A 11 3.09 9.13 1.93
CA ILE A 11 2.58 8.52 0.70
C ILE A 11 3.73 7.98 -0.16
N SER A 12 4.92 8.60 -0.10
CA SER A 12 6.13 8.09 -0.75
C SER A 12 6.48 6.68 -0.26
N GLU A 13 6.42 6.44 1.04
CA GLU A 13 6.75 5.15 1.65
C GLU A 13 5.79 4.03 1.21
N ILE A 14 4.50 4.38 1.05
CA ILE A 14 3.46 3.50 0.51
C ILE A 14 3.71 3.23 -0.98
N TYR A 15 4.02 4.28 -1.75
CA TYR A 15 4.27 4.18 -3.18
C TYR A 15 5.47 3.30 -3.50
N ASP A 16 6.60 3.48 -2.80
CA ASP A 16 7.80 2.70 -3.05
C ASP A 16 7.60 1.22 -2.69
N ARG A 17 6.86 0.92 -1.61
CA ARG A 17 6.43 -0.46 -1.29
C ARG A 17 5.50 -1.05 -2.31
N TYR A 18 4.60 -0.23 -2.85
CA TYR A 18 3.71 -0.66 -3.92
C TYR A 18 4.51 -1.07 -5.15
N LEU A 19 5.50 -0.27 -5.56
CA LEU A 19 6.41 -0.60 -6.67
C LEU A 19 7.19 -1.90 -6.40
N ALA A 20 7.69 -2.07 -5.17
CA ALA A 20 8.42 -3.27 -4.78
C ALA A 20 7.52 -4.53 -4.86
N LEU A 21 6.27 -4.45 -4.36
CA LEU A 21 5.31 -5.54 -4.41
C LEU A 21 4.88 -5.89 -5.83
N VAL A 22 4.50 -4.90 -6.64
CA VAL A 22 4.03 -5.17 -8.01
C VAL A 22 5.16 -5.66 -8.92
N ALA A 23 6.43 -5.50 -8.57
CA ALA A 23 7.54 -6.15 -9.27
C ALA A 23 7.53 -7.68 -9.11
N LEU A 24 6.89 -8.21 -8.07
CA LEU A 24 6.73 -9.66 -7.84
C LEU A 24 5.52 -10.26 -8.58
N ARG A 25 4.74 -9.45 -9.30
CA ARG A 25 3.56 -9.95 -10.00
C ARG A 25 3.94 -10.84 -11.19
N PRO A 26 3.15 -11.87 -11.53
CA PRO A 26 3.32 -12.60 -12.78
C PRO A 26 3.28 -11.66 -13.99
N ALA A 27 4.07 -11.93 -15.04
CA ALA A 27 4.22 -11.04 -16.20
C ALA A 27 2.90 -10.63 -16.88
N GLN A 28 1.89 -11.51 -16.85
CA GLN A 28 0.57 -11.28 -17.47
C GLN A 28 -0.47 -10.71 -16.48
N ALA A 29 -0.10 -10.50 -15.23
CA ALA A 29 -1.00 -9.98 -14.20
C ALA A 29 -0.85 -8.47 -14.04
N GLU A 30 -1.97 -7.77 -13.86
CA GLU A 30 -2.00 -6.34 -13.54
C GLU A 30 -1.58 -6.03 -12.10
N GLY A 31 -1.60 -7.03 -11.22
CA GLY A 31 -1.28 -6.90 -9.80
C GLY A 31 -1.19 -8.26 -9.10
N LEU A 32 -1.31 -8.26 -7.78
CA LEU A 32 -1.14 -9.41 -6.90
C LEU A 32 -2.45 -10.11 -6.52
N GLY A 33 -3.52 -9.91 -7.30
CA GLY A 33 -4.82 -10.54 -7.07
C GLY A 33 -4.71 -12.07 -6.99
N GLY A 34 -5.09 -12.63 -5.84
CA GLY A 34 -5.00 -14.06 -5.53
C GLY A 34 -3.72 -14.47 -4.80
N ARG A 35 -2.89 -13.51 -4.38
CA ARG A 35 -1.72 -13.74 -3.53
C ARG A 35 -2.00 -13.34 -2.09
N LEU A 36 -1.34 -14.02 -1.15
CA LEU A 36 -1.36 -13.74 0.28
C LEU A 36 -0.03 -13.13 0.74
N LEU A 37 -0.10 -11.92 1.28
CA LEU A 37 0.98 -11.28 2.02
C LEU A 37 0.78 -11.49 3.52
N LEU A 38 1.83 -11.92 4.21
CA LEU A 38 1.92 -11.91 5.66
C LEU A 38 2.69 -10.67 6.11
N VAL A 39 2.12 -9.90 7.05
CA VAL A 39 2.78 -8.77 7.71
C VAL A 39 2.78 -9.02 9.21
N SER A 40 3.93 -8.91 9.86
CA SER A 40 4.05 -9.03 11.31
C SER A 40 4.30 -7.67 11.94
N GLY A 41 3.27 -7.11 12.57
CA GLY A 41 3.24 -5.79 13.19
C GLY A 41 2.63 -4.72 12.28
N LEU A 42 1.85 -3.82 12.88
CA LEU A 42 1.27 -2.63 12.25
C LEU A 42 1.92 -1.35 12.76
N ASP A 43 3.25 -1.38 12.85
CA ASP A 43 4.05 -0.17 12.95
C ASP A 43 3.92 0.68 11.65
N PRO A 44 4.50 1.90 11.58
CA PRO A 44 4.39 2.72 10.37
C PRO A 44 4.81 2.01 9.07
N VAL A 45 5.79 1.11 9.13
CA VAL A 45 6.25 0.31 7.99
C VAL A 45 5.24 -0.77 7.63
N GLY A 46 4.68 -1.46 8.63
CA GLY A 46 3.60 -2.44 8.47
C GLY A 46 2.36 -1.81 7.85
N VAL A 47 1.92 -0.65 8.36
CA VAL A 47 0.80 0.12 7.80
C VAL A 47 1.07 0.50 6.35
N ALA A 48 2.26 1.00 6.03
CA ALA A 48 2.63 1.32 4.65
C ALA A 48 2.57 0.09 3.74
N THR A 49 3.02 -1.06 4.25
CA THR A 49 3.07 -2.35 3.55
C THR A 49 1.68 -2.90 3.26
N VAL A 50 0.79 -2.91 4.25
CA VAL A 50 -0.61 -3.34 4.07
C VAL A 50 -1.32 -2.41 3.09
N THR A 51 -1.13 -1.09 3.21
CA THR A 51 -1.73 -0.12 2.29
C THR A 51 -1.26 -0.34 0.85
N ALA A 52 0.04 -0.53 0.66
CA ALA A 52 0.62 -0.85 -0.65
C ALA A 52 0.07 -2.17 -1.22
N ALA A 53 -0.10 -3.19 -0.38
CA ALA A 53 -0.67 -4.49 -0.77
C ALA A 53 -2.12 -4.37 -1.22
N ASN A 54 -2.93 -3.54 -0.55
CA ASN A 54 -4.30 -3.25 -0.94
C ASN A 54 -4.38 -2.62 -2.34
N VAL A 55 -3.48 -1.68 -2.66
CA VAL A 55 -3.37 -1.09 -4.01
C VAL A 55 -2.87 -2.10 -5.03
N ALA A 56 -1.87 -2.91 -4.66
CA ALA A 56 -1.34 -4.00 -5.49
C ALA A 56 -2.38 -5.11 -5.74
N GLY A 57 -3.43 -5.19 -4.91
CA GLY A 57 -4.52 -6.15 -5.04
C GLY A 57 -4.30 -7.48 -4.30
N ALA A 58 -3.29 -7.55 -3.42
CA ALA A 58 -3.04 -8.75 -2.61
C ALA A 58 -4.02 -8.86 -1.45
N ALA A 59 -4.29 -10.08 -1.01
CA ALA A 59 -4.86 -10.32 0.31
C ALA A 59 -3.75 -10.23 1.36
N THR A 60 -4.06 -9.70 2.54
CA THR A 60 -3.07 -9.51 3.61
C THR A 60 -3.56 -10.10 4.92
N LEU A 61 -2.72 -10.92 5.55
CA LEU A 61 -2.84 -11.27 6.97
C LEU A 61 -1.84 -10.42 7.74
N ALA A 62 -2.35 -9.47 8.53
CA ALA A 62 -1.54 -8.65 9.43
C ALA A 62 -1.65 -9.20 10.85
N ILE A 63 -0.53 -9.51 11.49
CA ILE A 63 -0.48 -9.90 12.90
C ILE A 63 -0.18 -8.66 13.74
N GLU A 64 -1.00 -8.37 14.73
CA GLU A 64 -0.80 -7.24 15.64
C GLU A 64 -1.08 -7.67 17.08
N SER A 65 -0.24 -7.29 18.03
CA SER A 65 -0.40 -7.66 19.44
C SER A 65 -1.12 -6.58 20.25
N ASP A 66 -1.09 -5.31 19.82
CA ASP A 66 -1.77 -4.20 20.47
C ASP A 66 -3.20 -4.00 19.93
N PRO A 67 -4.23 -4.20 20.77
CA PRO A 67 -5.62 -3.98 20.37
C PRO A 67 -5.92 -2.52 19.98
N ALA A 68 -5.19 -1.53 20.52
CA ALA A 68 -5.40 -0.13 20.14
C ALA A 68 -4.95 0.12 18.70
N THR A 69 -3.77 -0.35 18.33
CA THR A 69 -3.25 -0.30 16.96
C THR A 69 -4.15 -1.06 15.98
N ALA A 70 -4.63 -2.25 16.33
CA ALA A 70 -5.58 -2.99 15.51
C ALA A 70 -6.89 -2.22 15.26
N ARG A 71 -7.45 -1.58 16.31
CA ARG A 71 -8.65 -0.72 16.18
C ARG A 71 -8.40 0.49 15.29
N ASP A 72 -7.23 1.11 15.41
CA ASP A 72 -6.86 2.27 14.59
C ASP A 72 -6.68 1.87 13.12
N ALA A 73 -6.12 0.68 12.84
CA ALA A 73 -6.01 0.14 11.48
C ALA A 73 -7.37 -0.06 10.81
N ILE A 74 -8.37 -0.59 11.54
CA ILE A 74 -9.76 -0.71 11.04
C ILE A 74 -10.37 0.68 10.83
N ARG A 75 -10.28 1.57 11.82
CA ARG A 75 -10.88 2.92 11.76
C ARG A 75 -10.39 3.71 10.56
N ASN A 76 -9.11 3.55 10.21
CA ASN A 76 -8.49 4.26 9.09
C ASN A 76 -8.57 3.50 7.76
N GLY A 77 -9.22 2.33 7.70
CA GLY A 77 -9.39 1.56 6.46
C GLY A 77 -8.11 0.87 5.97
N ILE A 78 -7.14 0.66 6.84
CA ILE A 78 -5.92 -0.10 6.53
C ILE A 78 -6.23 -1.59 6.51
N CYS A 79 -7.02 -2.05 7.49
CA CYS A 79 -7.56 -3.40 7.55
C CYS A 79 -9.09 -3.35 7.38
N ASP A 80 -9.65 -4.37 6.75
CA ASP A 80 -11.10 -4.54 6.57
C ASP A 80 -11.73 -5.26 7.77
N PHE A 81 -11.00 -6.23 8.34
CA PHE A 81 -11.48 -7.07 9.43
C PHE A 81 -10.44 -7.17 10.54
N SER A 82 -10.90 -7.21 11.79
CA SER A 82 -10.10 -7.61 12.94
C SER A 82 -10.72 -8.85 13.56
N VAL A 83 -9.89 -9.87 13.79
CA VAL A 83 -10.29 -11.20 14.27
C VAL A 83 -9.34 -11.66 15.36
N ASN A 84 -9.76 -12.62 16.19
CA ASN A 84 -8.98 -13.10 17.33
C ASN A 84 -8.43 -14.52 17.14
N THR A 85 -8.78 -15.17 16.03
CA THR A 85 -8.35 -16.54 15.74
C THR A 85 -7.88 -16.68 14.30
N LEU A 86 -6.90 -17.56 14.10
CA LEU A 86 -6.39 -17.87 12.77
C LEU A 86 -7.49 -18.47 11.87
N ASP A 87 -8.39 -19.30 12.41
CA ASP A 87 -9.47 -19.91 11.64
C ASP A 87 -10.45 -18.87 11.05
N GLU A 88 -10.82 -17.85 11.83
CA GLU A 88 -11.62 -16.73 11.33
C GLU A 88 -10.90 -15.96 10.22
N ALA A 89 -9.59 -15.69 10.42
CA ALA A 89 -8.78 -15.00 9.44
C ALA A 89 -8.73 -15.76 8.11
N LEU A 90 -8.43 -17.05 8.17
CA LEU A 90 -8.30 -17.91 6.99
C LEU A 90 -9.63 -18.08 6.25
N ARG A 91 -10.77 -18.11 6.96
CA ARG A 91 -12.09 -18.16 6.34
C ARG A 91 -12.36 -16.93 5.46
N ILE A 92 -11.99 -15.74 5.93
CA ILE A 92 -12.12 -14.49 5.16
C ILE A 92 -11.15 -14.51 3.98
N LEU A 93 -9.86 -14.75 4.25
CA LEU A 93 -8.79 -14.72 3.26
C LEU A 93 -9.03 -15.70 2.10
N LYS A 94 -9.41 -16.94 2.41
CA LYS A 94 -9.64 -18.00 1.40
C LYS A 94 -10.66 -17.57 0.34
N ASN A 95 -11.74 -16.91 0.76
CA ASN A 95 -12.80 -16.48 -0.14
C ASN A 95 -12.34 -15.36 -1.07
N GLU A 96 -11.64 -14.35 -0.54
CA GLU A 96 -11.23 -13.18 -1.32
C GLU A 96 -9.99 -13.47 -2.19
N ILE A 97 -9.06 -14.31 -1.72
CA ILE A 97 -7.96 -14.85 -2.53
C ILE A 97 -8.52 -15.56 -3.76
N ARG A 98 -9.54 -16.43 -3.60
CA ARG A 98 -10.17 -17.13 -4.73
C ARG A 98 -10.85 -16.17 -5.71
N LYS A 99 -11.44 -15.08 -5.21
CA LYS A 99 -12.04 -14.02 -6.05
C LYS A 99 -11.01 -13.06 -6.63
N ARG A 100 -9.73 -13.18 -6.25
CA ARG A 100 -8.63 -12.28 -6.59
C ARG A 100 -8.93 -10.83 -6.19
N LYS A 101 -9.62 -10.65 -5.06
CA LYS A 101 -9.94 -9.34 -4.48
C LYS A 101 -8.99 -9.03 -3.33
N PRO A 102 -8.55 -7.76 -3.19
CA PRO A 102 -7.81 -7.36 -2.01
C PRO A 102 -8.70 -7.46 -0.78
N VAL A 103 -8.11 -7.93 0.32
CA VAL A 103 -8.69 -7.86 1.67
C VAL A 103 -7.54 -7.84 2.66
N ALA A 104 -7.63 -7.00 3.69
CA ALA A 104 -6.68 -6.97 4.79
C ALA A 104 -7.36 -7.42 6.09
N VAL A 105 -6.83 -8.49 6.69
CA VAL A 105 -7.33 -9.07 7.94
C VAL A 105 -6.26 -8.89 9.02
N CYS A 106 -6.60 -8.16 10.07
CA CYS A 106 -5.79 -8.01 11.27
C CYS A 106 -6.13 -9.12 12.27
N LEU A 107 -5.20 -10.05 12.49
CA LEU A 107 -5.29 -11.07 13.52
C LEU A 107 -4.61 -10.58 14.80
N LEU A 108 -5.40 -10.42 15.86
CA LEU A 108 -4.90 -9.99 17.16
C LEU A 108 -4.17 -11.14 17.86
N GLY A 109 -2.90 -10.94 18.20
CA GLY A 109 -2.11 -11.88 18.99
C GLY A 109 -0.60 -11.67 18.87
N MET A 110 0.16 -12.45 19.63
CA MET A 110 1.62 -12.38 19.60
C MET A 110 2.16 -12.98 18.31
N PRO A 111 3.04 -12.28 17.57
CA PRO A 111 3.63 -12.77 16.34
C PRO A 111 4.24 -14.16 16.44
N GLN A 112 5.01 -14.45 17.50
CA GLN A 112 5.68 -15.74 17.65
C GLN A 112 4.68 -16.90 17.74
N SER A 113 3.62 -16.72 18.52
CA SER A 113 2.58 -17.74 18.72
C SER A 113 1.81 -17.99 17.42
N ILE A 114 1.39 -16.94 16.73
CA ILE A 114 0.63 -17.07 15.48
C ILE A 114 1.49 -17.67 14.37
N LEU A 115 2.76 -17.26 14.25
CA LEU A 115 3.66 -17.81 13.24
C LEU A 115 3.95 -19.30 13.49
N ALA A 116 4.13 -19.71 14.75
CA ALA A 116 4.25 -21.12 15.11
C ALA A 116 2.99 -21.91 14.73
N GLU A 117 1.81 -21.39 15.07
CA GLU A 117 0.52 -22.01 14.72
C GLU A 117 0.33 -22.12 13.19
N MET A 118 0.65 -21.06 12.44
CA MET A 118 0.62 -21.08 10.97
C MET A 118 1.57 -22.14 10.41
N ALA A 119 2.79 -22.24 10.95
CA ALA A 119 3.80 -23.20 10.51
C ALA A 119 3.36 -24.65 10.78
N GLU A 120 2.76 -24.92 11.95
CA GLU A 120 2.20 -26.21 12.33
C GLU A 120 1.03 -26.62 11.43
N ARG A 121 0.11 -25.68 11.15
CA ARG A 121 -1.08 -25.92 10.31
C ARG A 121 -0.79 -25.90 8.80
N GLY A 122 0.45 -25.65 8.39
CA GLY A 122 0.83 -25.57 6.98
C GLY A 122 0.24 -24.37 6.24
N VAL A 123 -0.09 -23.29 6.95
CA VAL A 123 -0.58 -22.03 6.35
C VAL A 123 0.61 -21.31 5.73
N GLN A 124 0.63 -21.25 4.40
CA GLN A 124 1.76 -20.71 3.64
C GLN A 124 1.37 -19.39 2.95
N PRO A 125 2.04 -18.26 3.28
CA PRO A 125 1.91 -17.04 2.50
C PRO A 125 2.76 -17.09 1.21
N ASP A 126 2.41 -16.29 0.22
CA ASP A 126 3.24 -16.08 -0.97
C ASP A 126 4.42 -15.13 -0.64
N PHE A 127 4.15 -14.10 0.15
CA PHE A 127 5.12 -13.07 0.53
C PHE A 127 5.09 -12.84 2.04
N ALA A 128 6.23 -12.50 2.65
CA ALA A 128 6.28 -12.17 4.07
C ALA A 128 7.13 -10.93 4.37
N ALA A 129 6.52 -9.96 5.04
CA ALA A 129 7.18 -8.80 5.66
C ALA A 129 7.25 -9.04 7.18
N ILE A 130 8.30 -9.72 7.61
CA ILE A 130 8.54 -10.06 9.03
C ILE A 130 9.77 -9.30 9.51
N PRO A 131 9.65 -8.45 10.54
CA PRO A 131 10.78 -7.68 11.04
C PRO A 131 11.77 -8.58 11.81
N PRO A 132 13.06 -8.20 11.90
CA PRO A 132 14.08 -9.00 12.60
C PRO A 132 13.82 -9.26 14.08
N ALA A 133 12.93 -8.50 14.72
CA ALA A 133 12.54 -8.69 16.12
C ALA A 133 11.75 -9.99 16.36
N VAL A 134 11.21 -10.61 15.31
CA VAL A 134 10.62 -11.94 15.37
C VAL A 134 11.74 -12.99 15.28
N PRO A 135 11.72 -14.06 16.11
CA PRO A 135 12.69 -15.14 16.02
C PRO A 135 12.88 -15.64 14.58
N GLY A 136 14.14 -15.65 14.12
CA GLY A 136 14.47 -15.89 12.72
C GLY A 136 14.16 -17.32 12.24
N ASP A 137 14.13 -18.29 13.14
CA ASP A 137 13.77 -19.69 12.88
C ASP A 137 12.30 -19.85 12.43
N LEU A 138 11.39 -19.08 13.05
CA LEU A 138 9.98 -19.05 12.66
C LEU A 138 9.81 -18.45 11.25
N ALA A 139 10.47 -17.32 10.97
CA ALA A 139 10.42 -16.70 9.66
C ALA A 139 11.06 -17.60 8.57
N ALA A 140 12.20 -18.21 8.89
CA ALA A 140 12.92 -19.11 7.99
C ALA A 140 12.08 -20.31 7.52
N THR A 141 11.16 -20.79 8.37
CA THR A 141 10.25 -21.89 8.01
C THR A 141 9.39 -21.55 6.79
N PHE A 142 8.83 -20.35 6.72
CA PHE A 142 8.00 -19.93 5.58
C PHE A 142 8.84 -19.74 4.31
N PHE A 143 10.04 -19.18 4.44
CA PHE A 143 10.95 -18.99 3.31
C PHE A 143 11.46 -20.31 2.75
N ALA A 144 11.79 -21.29 3.62
CA ALA A 144 12.17 -22.63 3.21
C ALA A 144 11.03 -23.37 2.46
N ARG A 145 9.77 -23.02 2.74
CA ARG A 145 8.57 -23.52 2.06
C ARG A 145 8.18 -22.71 0.81
N GLY A 146 8.97 -21.70 0.44
CA GLY A 146 8.81 -20.95 -0.80
C GLY A 146 8.10 -19.60 -0.68
N ALA A 147 7.80 -19.11 0.53
CA ALA A 147 7.43 -17.69 0.69
C ALA A 147 8.60 -16.82 0.24
N GLN A 148 8.31 -15.74 -0.48
CA GLN A 148 9.32 -14.75 -0.82
C GLN A 148 9.42 -13.70 0.29
N PRO A 149 10.62 -13.29 0.71
CA PRO A 149 10.75 -12.14 1.59
C PRO A 149 10.21 -10.88 0.92
N PHE A 150 9.69 -9.95 1.71
CA PHE A 150 9.30 -8.65 1.18
C PHE A 150 10.52 -8.00 0.49
N PRO A 151 10.36 -7.53 -0.75
CA PRO A 151 11.48 -7.06 -1.55
C PRO A 151 12.02 -5.74 -0.99
N PRO A 152 13.33 -5.45 -1.17
CA PRO A 152 13.89 -4.18 -0.76
C PRO A 152 13.19 -3.03 -1.49
N VAL A 153 12.95 -1.95 -0.76
CA VAL A 153 12.33 -0.73 -1.28
C VAL A 153 13.41 0.13 -1.93
N ALA A 154 13.25 0.47 -3.21
CA ALA A 154 14.17 1.32 -3.94
C ALA A 154 13.42 2.33 -4.80
N ALA A 155 13.70 3.62 -4.61
CA ALA A 155 13.15 4.67 -5.45
C ALA A 155 13.74 4.57 -6.87
N THR A 156 12.86 4.47 -7.87
CA THR A 156 13.28 4.29 -9.27
C THR A 156 13.14 5.55 -10.12
N LEU A 157 12.19 6.43 -9.78
CA LEU A 157 11.90 7.65 -10.52
C LEU A 157 11.72 8.83 -9.55
N PRO A 158 12.00 10.07 -10.00
CA PRO A 158 11.64 11.26 -9.25
C PRO A 158 10.15 11.26 -8.90
N LEU A 159 9.84 11.42 -7.60
CA LEU A 159 8.48 11.38 -7.11
C LEU A 159 7.86 12.76 -7.27
N VAL A 160 6.79 12.86 -8.05
CA VAL A 160 5.99 14.08 -8.19
C VAL A 160 4.77 13.94 -7.29
N CYS A 161 4.60 14.89 -6.37
CA CYS A 161 3.48 14.94 -5.44
C CYS A 161 2.66 16.20 -5.72
N TRP A 162 1.34 16.12 -5.60
CA TRP A 162 0.45 17.28 -5.58
C TRP A 162 -0.45 17.23 -4.38
N SER A 163 -0.63 18.37 -3.73
CA SER A 163 -1.50 18.54 -2.58
C SER A 163 -2.46 19.70 -2.79
N VAL A 164 -3.64 19.57 -2.18
CA VAL A 164 -4.74 20.52 -2.30
C VAL A 164 -5.06 21.06 -0.91
N ALA A 165 -5.00 22.38 -0.77
CA ALA A 165 -5.27 23.08 0.49
C ALA A 165 -6.61 22.65 1.10
N ALA A 166 -6.72 22.72 2.43
CA ALA A 166 -7.91 22.25 3.17
C ALA A 166 -9.20 22.95 2.74
N GLN A 167 -9.11 24.20 2.29
CA GLN A 167 -10.23 25.05 1.86
C GLN A 167 -10.76 24.69 0.46
N GLN A 168 -10.01 23.90 -0.31
CA GLN A 168 -10.37 23.56 -1.68
C GLN A 168 -11.17 22.24 -1.76
N PRO A 169 -11.96 22.02 -2.83
CA PRO A 169 -12.65 20.75 -3.02
C PRO A 169 -11.68 19.56 -3.15
N ILE A 170 -11.95 18.44 -2.46
CA ILE A 170 -11.12 17.24 -2.59
C ILE A 170 -11.19 16.60 -3.99
N THR A 171 -12.25 16.90 -4.75
CA THR A 171 -12.43 16.48 -6.14
C THR A 171 -11.34 17.01 -7.07
N LEU A 172 -10.64 18.09 -6.70
CA LEU A 172 -9.48 18.58 -7.44
C LEU A 172 -8.37 17.52 -7.53
N LEU A 173 -8.19 16.69 -6.50
CA LEU A 173 -7.24 15.58 -6.56
C LEU A 173 -7.57 14.63 -7.72
N GLN A 174 -8.84 14.30 -7.92
CA GLN A 174 -9.26 13.41 -9.02
C GLN A 174 -9.00 14.03 -10.39
N GLN A 175 -9.11 15.35 -10.52
CA GLN A 175 -8.76 16.05 -11.76
C GLN A 175 -7.25 16.00 -12.00
N LEU A 176 -6.45 16.26 -10.96
CA LEU A 176 -4.99 16.18 -11.02
C LEU A 176 -4.50 14.75 -11.32
N ASP A 177 -5.14 13.73 -10.75
CA ASP A 177 -4.85 12.32 -11.04
C ASP A 177 -5.08 11.99 -12.52
N LYS A 178 -6.13 12.54 -13.14
CA LYS A 178 -6.40 12.38 -14.58
C LYS A 178 -5.34 13.08 -15.43
N LEU A 179 -4.91 14.28 -15.06
CA LEU A 179 -3.85 14.99 -15.77
C LEU A 179 -2.52 14.25 -15.65
N ALA A 180 -2.20 13.74 -14.45
CA ALA A 180 -1.01 12.93 -14.21
C ALA A 180 -1.07 11.64 -15.04
N ALA A 181 -2.20 10.92 -15.04
CA ALA A 181 -2.37 9.73 -15.86
C ALA A 181 -2.20 10.02 -17.35
N ALA A 182 -2.77 11.13 -17.84
CA ALA A 182 -2.63 11.55 -19.24
C ALA A 182 -1.20 11.92 -19.64
N SER A 183 -0.34 12.30 -18.67
CA SER A 183 1.09 12.56 -18.93
C SER A 183 1.97 11.32 -18.92
N LEU A 184 1.50 10.19 -18.38
CA LEU A 184 2.26 8.94 -18.35
C LEU A 184 2.18 8.21 -19.70
N SER A 185 3.24 7.48 -20.05
CA SER A 185 3.18 6.54 -21.18
C SER A 185 2.05 5.51 -21.00
N SER A 186 1.40 5.11 -22.09
CA SER A 186 0.35 4.08 -22.06
C SER A 186 0.89 2.68 -21.73
N SER A 187 2.19 2.45 -21.86
CA SER A 187 2.86 1.20 -21.46
C SER A 187 2.97 1.02 -19.94
N GLU A 188 2.73 2.08 -19.16
CA GLU A 188 3.06 2.16 -17.73
C GLU A 188 1.92 1.69 -16.83
N ALA A 189 1.43 0.47 -17.08
CA ALA A 189 0.26 -0.10 -16.40
C ALA A 189 0.34 -0.03 -14.85
N VAL A 190 1.55 -0.11 -14.28
CA VAL A 190 1.78 -0.03 -12.83
C VAL A 190 1.41 1.34 -12.26
N ARG A 191 1.85 2.42 -12.91
CA ARG A 191 1.66 3.78 -12.43
C ARG A 191 0.23 4.25 -12.71
N HIS A 192 -0.36 3.81 -13.82
CA HIS A 192 -1.79 3.96 -14.07
C HIS A 192 -2.66 3.27 -13.01
N ARG A 193 -2.34 2.00 -12.67
CA ARG A 193 -3.03 1.27 -11.61
C ARG A 193 -2.95 2.01 -10.27
N TRP A 194 -1.77 2.54 -9.93
CA TRP A 194 -1.58 3.32 -8.70
C TRP A 194 -2.52 4.53 -8.66
N LEU A 195 -2.50 5.38 -9.69
CA LEU A 195 -3.37 6.57 -9.76
C LEU A 195 -4.87 6.20 -9.70
N GLN A 196 -5.25 5.07 -10.27
CA GLN A 196 -6.63 4.60 -10.27
C GLN A 196 -7.10 4.06 -8.91
N LEU A 197 -6.24 3.35 -8.18
CA LEU A 197 -6.64 2.56 -7.01
C LEU A 197 -6.19 3.16 -5.68
N ALA A 198 -5.02 3.81 -5.62
CA ALA A 198 -4.46 4.35 -4.39
C ALA A 198 -5.39 5.33 -3.66
N PRO A 199 -6.13 6.25 -4.33
CA PRO A 199 -7.02 7.19 -3.64
C PRO A 199 -8.06 6.53 -2.71
N ARG A 200 -8.41 5.26 -2.94
CA ARG A 200 -9.34 4.50 -2.09
C ARG A 200 -8.75 4.11 -0.73
N TYR A 201 -7.43 4.01 -0.65
CA TYR A 201 -6.69 3.49 0.51
C TYR A 201 -5.84 4.55 1.20
N LEU A 202 -5.65 5.73 0.60
CA LEU A 202 -4.94 6.86 1.20
C LEU A 202 -5.80 7.65 2.23
N GLY A 203 -7.01 7.15 2.53
CA GLY A 203 -7.88 7.67 3.58
C GLY A 203 -8.26 9.13 3.36
N ARG A 204 -7.86 10.01 4.30
CA ARG A 204 -8.15 11.45 4.27
C ARG A 204 -6.97 12.28 3.74
N ALA A 205 -5.95 11.64 3.15
CA ALA A 205 -4.83 12.35 2.58
C ALA A 205 -5.32 13.36 1.52
N ARG A 206 -4.82 14.59 1.62
CA ARG A 206 -5.09 15.65 0.63
C ARG A 206 -3.95 15.84 -0.36
N GLN A 207 -3.19 14.77 -0.56
CA GLN A 207 -2.02 14.71 -1.41
C GLN A 207 -2.03 13.38 -2.13
N HIS A 208 -1.63 13.36 -3.40
CA HIS A 208 -1.26 12.14 -4.12
C HIS A 208 0.14 12.31 -4.72
N CYS A 209 0.72 11.20 -5.17
CA CYS A 209 2.01 11.23 -5.84
C CYS A 209 2.11 10.14 -6.90
N VAL A 210 3.06 10.28 -7.81
CA VAL A 210 3.48 9.23 -8.73
C VAL A 210 4.90 9.52 -9.21
N GLY A 211 5.68 8.47 -9.46
CA GLY A 211 7.00 8.62 -10.08
C GLY A 211 6.84 9.06 -11.53
N MET A 212 7.61 10.06 -11.97
CA MET A 212 7.61 10.58 -13.34
C MET A 212 9.03 10.72 -13.90
N THR A 213 9.22 10.39 -15.17
CA THR A 213 10.42 10.77 -15.93
C THR A 213 10.46 12.28 -16.15
N ASP A 214 11.59 12.81 -16.64
CA ASP A 214 11.68 14.23 -17.01
C ASP A 214 10.68 14.63 -18.11
N GLU A 215 10.44 13.74 -19.08
CA GLU A 215 9.49 13.96 -20.18
C GLU A 215 8.04 13.98 -19.69
N GLU A 216 7.65 12.99 -18.88
CA GLU A 216 6.31 12.90 -18.29
C GLU A 216 6.05 14.09 -17.36
N TRP A 217 7.06 14.50 -16.59
CA TRP A 217 6.99 15.68 -15.74
C TRP A 217 6.79 16.97 -16.56
N ALA A 218 7.51 17.12 -17.68
CA ALA A 218 7.32 18.25 -18.58
C ALA A 218 5.91 18.27 -19.18
N ALA A 219 5.39 17.12 -19.60
CA ALA A 219 4.03 16.97 -20.11
C ALA A 219 2.97 17.30 -19.04
N PHE A 220 3.13 16.79 -17.81
CA PHE A 220 2.23 17.09 -16.71
C PHE A 220 2.16 18.59 -16.40
N ARG A 221 3.31 19.26 -16.34
CA ARG A 221 3.34 20.73 -16.15
C ARG A 221 2.66 21.49 -17.29
N ALA A 222 2.80 21.03 -18.54
CA ALA A 222 2.12 21.66 -19.68
C ALA A 222 0.60 21.54 -19.56
N LEU A 223 0.09 20.36 -19.17
CA LEU A 223 -1.33 20.11 -18.92
C LEU A 223 -1.87 20.94 -17.75
N LEU A 224 -1.11 21.06 -16.66
CA LEU A 224 -1.46 21.92 -15.52
C LEU A 224 -1.60 23.38 -15.95
N LYS A 225 -0.66 23.91 -16.74
CA LYS A 225 -0.71 25.29 -17.26
C LYS A 225 -1.95 25.54 -18.12
N GLN A 226 -2.34 24.58 -18.96
CA GLN A 226 -3.55 24.67 -19.78
C GLN A 226 -4.83 24.65 -18.93
N SER A 227 -4.79 24.00 -17.76
CA SER A 227 -5.93 23.84 -16.85
C SER A 227 -5.95 24.88 -15.72
N SER A 228 -5.00 25.82 -15.70
CA SER A 228 -4.73 26.73 -14.57
C SER A 228 -5.83 27.76 -14.29
N GLY A 229 -6.78 27.96 -15.20
CA GLY A 229 -7.94 28.83 -14.96
C GLY A 229 -8.87 28.31 -13.86
N GLU A 230 -8.98 27.00 -13.68
CA GLU A 230 -9.89 26.35 -12.70
C GLU A 230 -9.14 25.77 -11.48
N LEU A 231 -7.83 25.50 -11.60
CA LEU A 231 -7.06 24.70 -10.62
C LEU A 231 -6.07 25.48 -9.74
N ALA A 232 -5.80 26.77 -10.03
CA ALA A 232 -4.60 27.44 -9.50
C ALA A 232 -4.63 27.83 -8.01
N ALA A 233 -5.81 28.01 -7.40
CA ALA A 233 -5.88 28.47 -6.02
C ALA A 233 -5.66 27.31 -5.03
N GLY A 234 -4.53 27.30 -4.32
CA GLY A 234 -4.27 26.36 -3.21
C GLY A 234 -3.76 24.97 -3.63
N LEU A 235 -3.27 24.83 -4.86
CA LEU A 235 -2.51 23.67 -5.33
C LEU A 235 -1.03 23.84 -5.00
N THR A 236 -0.39 22.81 -4.43
CA THR A 236 1.07 22.73 -4.31
C THR A 236 1.54 21.48 -5.04
N VAL A 237 2.55 21.63 -5.91
CA VAL A 237 3.20 20.51 -6.59
C VAL A 237 4.66 20.49 -6.18
N THR A 238 5.16 19.30 -5.82
CA THR A 238 6.57 19.10 -5.48
C THR A 238 7.16 17.96 -6.31
N ARG A 239 8.46 18.05 -6.58
CA ARG A 239 9.24 16.99 -7.21
C ARG A 239 10.39 16.63 -6.28
N ASN A 240 10.46 15.37 -5.84
CA ASN A 240 11.38 14.93 -4.79
C ASN A 240 11.32 15.78 -3.50
N GLY A 241 10.16 16.34 -3.20
CA GLY A 241 9.95 17.22 -2.04
C GLY A 241 10.29 18.69 -2.28
N GLU A 242 10.87 19.06 -3.42
CA GLU A 242 11.15 20.45 -3.79
C GLU A 242 9.94 21.05 -4.52
N THR A 243 9.52 22.26 -4.12
CA THR A 243 8.38 22.94 -4.75
C THR A 243 8.69 23.31 -6.20
N ALA A 244 7.77 22.98 -7.10
CA ALA A 244 7.89 23.12 -8.54
C ALA A 244 7.21 24.37 -9.12
#